data_AF-A0A2M9JUT1-F1
#
_entry.id   AF-A0A2M9JUT1-F1
#
_cell.length_a   1.000
_cell.length_b   1.000
_cell.length_c   1.000
_cell.angle_alpha   90.00
_cell.angle_beta   90.00
_cell.angle_gamma   90.00
#
_symmetry.space_group_name_H-M   'P 1'
#
loop_
_entity.id
_entity.type
_entity.pdbx_description
1 polymer ?
#
loop_
_entity_poly.entity_id
_entity_poly.type
_entity_poly.pdbx_seq_one_letter_code
_entity_poly.pdbx_strand_id
1 'polypeptide(L)'
;MDAMYPDVYGAAEAVDPGREPEEFGGGSSACHPQDFVGDSMDDAQVVASADVSVTLSASDSRSPDQLVREVVTRLEGKGWKRSGGEEKGGGDVAVRVKRPGSGSAHVSAHREHSENSRDFTVLDVGVVTVCLRNPSFGSR
;
A
#
# COMPACT_ATOMS: atom_id res chain seq x y z
N MET A 1 -15.75 -0.15 -1.30
CA MET A 1 -14.45 -0.81 -1.06
C MET A 1 -13.68 -0.69 -2.35
N ASP A 2 -12.54 0.02 -2.33
CA ASP A 2 -11.83 0.43 -3.54
C ASP A 2 -11.29 -0.76 -4.34
N ALA A 3 -11.38 -0.67 -5.66
CA ALA A 3 -11.01 -1.74 -6.60
C ALA A 3 -9.54 -2.19 -6.50
N MET A 4 -8.69 -1.43 -5.79
CA MET A 4 -7.27 -1.73 -5.59
C MET A 4 -6.99 -2.56 -4.33
N TYR A 5 -7.88 -2.51 -3.34
CA TYR A 5 -7.72 -3.22 -2.08
C TYR A 5 -7.52 -4.74 -2.27
N PRO A 6 -8.28 -5.44 -3.15
CA PRO A 6 -8.08 -6.87 -3.37
C PRO A 6 -6.69 -7.25 -3.92
N ASP A 7 -6.08 -6.39 -4.73
CA ASP A 7 -4.73 -6.65 -5.25
C ASP A 7 -3.69 -6.59 -4.12
N VAL A 8 -3.83 -5.60 -3.24
CA VAL A 8 -2.92 -5.35 -2.12
C VAL A 8 -3.08 -6.41 -1.04
N TYR A 9 -4.33 -6.67 -0.63
CA TYR A 9 -4.65 -7.70 0.36
C TYR A 9 -4.17 -9.08 -0.10
N GLY A 10 -4.50 -9.48 -1.34
CA GLY A 10 -4.07 -10.77 -1.88
C GLY A 10 -2.56 -10.87 -2.09
N ALA A 11 -1.86 -9.75 -2.33
CA ALA A 11 -0.40 -9.76 -2.39
C ALA A 11 0.23 -9.96 -1.00
N ALA A 12 -0.35 -9.37 0.05
CA ALA A 12 0.11 -9.51 1.43
C ALA A 12 -0.20 -10.92 1.99
N GLU A 13 -1.43 -11.39 1.82
CA GLU A 13 -1.88 -12.75 2.22
C GLU A 13 -0.98 -13.84 1.61
N ALA A 14 -0.60 -13.68 0.34
CA ALA A 14 0.20 -14.69 -0.35
C ALA A 14 1.65 -14.79 0.14
N VAL A 15 2.12 -13.83 0.94
CA VAL A 15 3.46 -13.89 1.56
C VAL A 15 3.47 -14.90 2.70
N ASP A 16 2.44 -14.94 3.54
CA ASP A 16 2.29 -15.95 4.61
C ASP A 16 0.84 -16.47 4.65
N PRO A 17 0.49 -17.47 3.81
CA PRO A 17 -0.89 -17.95 3.67
C PRO A 17 -1.48 -18.57 4.95
N GLY A 18 -0.65 -18.81 5.97
CA GLY A 18 -1.10 -19.30 7.28
C GLY A 18 -1.52 -18.19 8.25
N ARG A 19 -1.38 -16.92 7.84
CA ARG A 19 -1.73 -15.74 8.65
C ARG A 19 -2.67 -14.84 7.89
N GLU A 20 -3.73 -14.43 8.58
CA GLU A 20 -4.67 -13.44 8.06
C GLU A 20 -4.05 -12.04 8.18
N PRO A 21 -3.94 -11.27 7.09
CA PRO A 21 -3.50 -9.88 7.16
C PRO A 21 -4.44 -9.03 8.01
N GLU A 22 -3.86 -8.14 8.82
CA GLU A 22 -4.59 -7.12 9.55
C GLU A 22 -4.90 -5.94 8.64
N GLU A 23 -6.15 -5.49 8.64
CA GLU A 23 -6.58 -4.30 7.91
C GLU A 23 -6.74 -3.13 8.88
N PHE A 24 -6.04 -2.05 8.59
CA PHE A 24 -6.25 -0.76 9.24
C PHE A 24 -7.01 0.16 8.29
N GLY A 25 -8.20 0.56 8.77
CA GLY A 25 -9.24 1.17 7.98
C GLY A 25 -8.87 2.53 7.37
N GLY A 26 -9.32 2.69 6.14
CA GLY A 26 -9.15 3.85 5.28
C GLY A 26 -9.87 5.11 5.72
N GLY A 27 -9.14 6.21 5.65
CA GLY A 27 -9.70 7.54 5.72
C GLY A 27 -10.10 8.04 4.34
N SER A 28 -11.08 8.94 4.31
CA SER A 28 -11.40 9.73 3.12
C SER A 28 -10.95 11.17 3.35
N SER A 29 -9.97 11.66 2.60
CA SER A 29 -9.54 13.06 2.66
C SER A 29 -9.83 13.80 1.36
N ALA A 30 -10.16 15.09 1.47
CA ALA A 30 -10.25 16.00 0.33
C ALA A 30 -8.87 16.11 -0.34
N CYS A 31 -8.84 16.20 -1.66
CA CYS A 31 -7.61 16.14 -2.43
C CYS A 31 -7.70 17.04 -3.68
N HIS A 32 -6.56 17.41 -4.26
CA HIS A 32 -6.53 18.08 -5.56
C HIS A 32 -6.16 17.07 -6.66
N PRO A 33 -6.99 16.88 -7.71
CA PRO A 33 -6.60 16.11 -8.88
C PRO A 33 -5.39 16.77 -9.53
N GLN A 34 -4.40 15.99 -9.98
CA GLN A 34 -3.16 16.52 -10.58
C GLN A 34 -3.40 17.39 -11.82
N ASP A 35 -4.56 17.24 -12.47
CA ASP A 35 -4.92 17.96 -13.69
C ASP A 35 -5.93 19.11 -13.45
N PHE A 36 -6.21 19.49 -12.20
CA PHE A 36 -7.18 20.55 -11.90
C PHE A 36 -6.52 21.94 -11.87
N VAL A 37 -7.04 22.86 -12.67
CA VAL A 37 -6.65 24.28 -12.67
C VAL A 37 -7.69 25.05 -11.84
N GLY A 38 -7.45 25.20 -10.54
CA GLY A 38 -8.31 25.96 -9.61
C GLY A 38 -8.06 25.60 -8.14
N ASP A 39 -8.25 26.55 -7.23
CA ASP A 39 -7.99 26.43 -5.78
C ASP A 39 -9.14 25.75 -4.98
N SER A 40 -10.16 25.23 -5.67
CA SER A 40 -11.36 24.65 -5.04
C SER A 40 -11.09 23.20 -4.60
N MET A 41 -11.15 22.95 -3.28
CA MET A 41 -11.21 21.58 -2.72
C MET A 41 -12.62 20.99 -2.76
N ASP A 42 -13.63 21.77 -3.13
CA ASP A 42 -15.04 21.36 -3.16
C ASP A 42 -15.39 20.47 -4.38
N ASP A 43 -14.52 20.43 -5.40
CA ASP A 43 -14.76 19.75 -6.69
C ASP A 43 -14.13 18.34 -6.79
N ALA A 44 -13.51 17.85 -5.72
CA ALA A 44 -12.70 16.64 -5.74
C ALA A 44 -13.06 15.70 -4.60
N GLN A 45 -13.30 14.42 -4.93
CA GLN A 45 -13.73 13.42 -3.97
C GLN A 45 -12.60 12.43 -3.66
N VAL A 46 -12.30 12.34 -2.37
CA VAL A 46 -11.78 11.20 -1.60
C VAL A 46 -10.57 10.46 -2.20
N VAL A 47 -9.42 10.70 -1.58
CA VAL A 47 -8.38 9.67 -1.44
C VAL A 47 -8.89 8.65 -0.43
N ALA A 48 -9.11 7.42 -0.86
CA ALA A 48 -9.25 6.30 0.04
C ALA A 48 -7.87 5.73 0.31
N SER A 49 -7.46 5.74 1.57
CA SER A 49 -6.31 4.98 2.02
C SER A 49 -6.74 3.61 2.52
N ALA A 50 -5.84 2.65 2.60
CA ALA A 50 -5.98 1.47 3.44
C ALA A 50 -4.59 0.95 3.75
N ASP A 51 -4.39 0.38 4.93
CA ASP A 51 -3.12 -0.22 5.31
C ASP A 51 -3.36 -1.70 5.61
N VAL A 52 -2.61 -2.56 4.94
CA VAL A 52 -2.64 -4.02 5.16
C VAL A 52 -1.33 -4.43 5.77
N SER A 53 -1.37 -5.01 6.96
CA SER A 53 -0.17 -5.47 7.68
C SER A 53 -0.18 -6.97 7.86
N VAL A 54 0.98 -7.61 7.73
CA VAL A 54 1.18 -9.02 8.03
C VAL A 54 2.40 -9.15 8.94
N THR A 55 2.16 -9.54 10.19
CA THR A 55 3.22 -10.03 11.06
C THR A 55 3.56 -11.45 10.65
N LEU A 56 4.77 -11.70 10.15
CA LEU A 56 5.15 -13.02 9.65
C LEU A 56 5.38 -14.04 10.77
N SER A 57 5.27 -15.32 10.42
CA SER A 57 5.66 -16.42 11.30
C SER A 57 7.11 -16.28 11.80
N ALA A 58 7.37 -16.61 13.07
CA ALA A 58 8.72 -16.63 13.64
C ALA A 58 9.67 -17.66 12.98
N SER A 59 9.13 -18.55 12.14
CA SER A 59 9.92 -19.48 11.31
C SER A 59 10.32 -18.90 9.96
N ASP A 60 9.78 -17.73 9.58
CA ASP A 60 10.15 -17.03 8.37
C ASP A 60 11.55 -16.43 8.50
N SER A 61 12.45 -16.82 7.61
CA SER A 61 13.84 -16.34 7.57
C SER A 61 14.12 -15.37 6.42
N ARG A 62 13.10 -14.96 5.66
CA ARG A 62 13.26 -14.01 4.56
C ARG A 62 13.67 -12.65 5.10
N SER A 63 14.52 -11.94 4.37
CA SER A 63 14.88 -10.57 4.70
C SER A 63 13.77 -9.60 4.29
N PRO A 64 13.69 -8.40 4.90
CA PRO A 64 12.79 -7.34 4.46
C PRO A 64 12.86 -7.06 2.94
N ASP A 65 14.06 -7.08 2.34
CA ASP A 65 14.25 -6.92 0.88
C ASP A 65 13.54 -8.02 0.07
N GLN A 66 13.65 -9.27 0.51
CA GLN A 66 13.03 -10.41 -0.17
C GLN A 66 11.50 -10.31 -0.12
N LEU A 67 10.95 -9.89 1.02
CA LEU A 67 9.51 -9.73 1.21
C LEU A 67 8.95 -8.60 0.35
N VAL A 68 9.57 -7.41 0.41
CA VAL A 68 9.18 -6.27 -0.42
C VAL A 68 9.26 -6.64 -1.90
N ARG A 69 10.34 -7.30 -2.34
CA ARG A 69 10.50 -7.74 -3.72
C ARG A 69 9.40 -8.71 -4.15
N GLU A 70 9.04 -9.66 -3.30
CA GLU A 70 7.98 -10.63 -3.58
C GLU A 70 6.63 -9.95 -3.78
N VAL A 71 6.23 -9.09 -2.83
CA VAL A 71 4.97 -8.33 -2.91
C VAL A 71 4.94 -7.44 -4.14
N VAL A 72 6.02 -6.69 -4.40
CA VAL A 72 6.11 -5.83 -5.59
C VAL A 72 5.99 -6.63 -6.87
N THR A 73 6.63 -7.81 -6.96
CA THR A 73 6.52 -8.68 -8.14
C THR A 73 5.07 -9.15 -8.36
N ARG A 74 4.34 -9.47 -7.29
CA ARG A 74 2.92 -9.86 -7.35
C ARG A 74 2.06 -8.69 -7.83
N LEU A 75 2.27 -7.50 -7.30
CA LEU A 75 1.56 -6.27 -7.73
C LEU A 75 1.90 -5.92 -9.18
N GLU A 76 3.15 -6.06 -9.62
CA GLU A 76 3.55 -5.88 -11.02
C GLU A 76 2.77 -6.83 -11.96
N GLY A 77 2.56 -8.08 -11.55
CA GLY A 77 1.69 -9.04 -12.24
C GLY A 77 0.21 -8.62 -12.34
N LYS A 78 -0.23 -7.64 -11.54
CA LYS A 78 -1.58 -7.03 -11.55
C LYS A 78 -1.61 -5.66 -12.26
N GLY A 79 -0.51 -5.27 -12.91
CA GLY A 79 -0.42 -4.03 -13.68
C GLY A 79 0.06 -2.81 -12.89
N TRP A 80 0.54 -3.01 -11.66
CA TRP A 80 1.27 -1.97 -10.93
C TRP A 80 2.68 -1.81 -11.50
N LYS A 81 3.30 -0.64 -11.29
CA LYS A 81 4.65 -0.33 -11.76
C LYS A 81 5.43 0.39 -10.68
N ARG A 82 6.69 0.01 -10.43
CA ARG A 82 7.56 0.76 -9.53
C ARG A 82 7.61 2.24 -9.91
N SER A 83 7.51 3.11 -8.91
CA SER A 83 7.59 4.56 -9.07
C SER A 83 8.59 5.13 -8.07
N GLY A 84 9.85 5.23 -8.49
CA GLY A 84 10.95 5.71 -7.64
C GLY A 84 11.98 4.64 -7.34
N GLY A 85 12.92 4.98 -6.46
CA GLY A 85 13.92 4.06 -5.94
C GLY A 85 13.39 3.25 -4.76
N GLU A 86 14.19 2.28 -4.35
CA GLU A 86 14.01 1.56 -3.09
C GLU A 86 14.60 2.41 -1.95
N GLU A 87 13.81 2.60 -0.90
CA GLU A 87 14.20 3.32 0.31
C GLU A 87 14.74 2.29 1.32
N LYS A 88 15.95 2.48 1.83
CA LYS A 88 16.59 1.59 2.81
C LYS A 88 17.17 2.39 3.97
N GLY A 89 16.83 2.01 5.20
CA GLY A 89 17.34 2.66 6.41
C GLY A 89 16.83 2.00 7.68
N GLY A 90 17.64 1.94 8.73
CA GLY A 90 17.18 1.45 10.05
C GLY A 90 16.87 -0.05 10.15
N GLY A 91 17.06 -0.85 9.09
CA GLY A 91 16.57 -2.23 9.02
C GLY A 91 15.32 -2.38 8.15
N ASP A 92 14.80 -1.25 7.67
CA ASP A 92 13.57 -1.15 6.90
C ASP A 92 13.91 -1.09 5.40
N VAL A 93 13.04 -1.69 4.61
CA VAL A 93 13.06 -1.60 3.15
C VAL A 93 11.69 -1.16 2.69
N ALA A 94 11.61 -0.17 1.80
CA ALA A 94 10.36 0.28 1.24
C ALA A 94 10.44 0.59 -0.26
N VAL A 95 9.34 0.32 -0.96
CA VAL A 95 9.19 0.57 -2.40
C VAL A 95 7.81 1.14 -2.68
N ARG A 96 7.74 2.19 -3.49
CA ARG A 96 6.48 2.71 -4.03
C ARG A 96 6.17 2.10 -5.39
N VAL A 97 4.93 1.66 -5.57
CA VAL A 97 4.37 1.25 -6.86
C VAL A 97 3.15 2.10 -7.20
N LYS A 98 2.87 2.27 -8.48
CA LYS A 98 1.73 3.01 -9.01
C LYS A 98 0.98 2.18 -10.02
N ARG A 99 -0.35 2.29 -10.00
CA ARG A 99 -1.22 1.81 -11.05
C ARG A 99 -1.80 3.02 -11.78
N PRO A 100 -1.42 3.28 -13.05
CA PRO A 100 -1.88 4.45 -13.79
C PRO A 100 -3.41 4.57 -13.78
N GLY A 101 -3.93 5.74 -13.39
CA GLY A 101 -5.36 6.01 -13.30
C GLY A 101 -6.07 5.37 -12.11
N SER A 102 -5.35 4.74 -11.16
CA SER A 102 -5.97 4.08 -9.99
C SER A 102 -5.38 4.54 -8.66
N GLY A 103 -4.05 4.55 -8.52
CA GLY A 103 -3.44 4.94 -7.24
C GLY A 103 -1.97 4.57 -7.10
N SER A 104 -1.48 4.68 -5.87
CA SER A 104 -0.15 4.26 -5.45
C SER A 104 -0.23 3.34 -4.23
N ALA A 105 0.70 2.40 -4.13
CA ALA A 105 0.93 1.63 -2.92
C ALA A 105 2.37 1.81 -2.45
N HIS A 106 2.54 1.82 -1.14
CA HIS A 106 3.79 1.85 -0.42
C HIS A 106 3.95 0.49 0.25
N VAL A 107 4.91 -0.30 -0.24
CA VAL A 107 5.22 -1.62 0.30
C VAL A 107 6.46 -1.47 1.16
N SER A 108 6.37 -1.77 2.44
CA SER A 108 7.50 -1.74 3.37
C SER A 108 7.60 -3.02 4.17
N ALA A 109 8.81 -3.38 4.56
CA ALA A 109 9.03 -4.43 5.54
C ALA A 109 10.15 -4.02 6.48
N HIS A 110 10.04 -4.41 7.75
CA HIS A 110 11.03 -4.16 8.79
C HIS A 110 11.10 -5.31 9.77
N ARG A 111 12.25 -5.44 10.43
CA ARG A 111 12.43 -6.42 11.50
C ARG A 111 12.15 -5.74 12.83
N GLU A 112 11.23 -6.31 13.60
CA GLU A 112 11.00 -5.90 14.96
C GLU A 112 11.75 -6.77 15.94
N HIS A 113 12.41 -6.11 16.89
CA HIS A 113 13.01 -6.76 18.04
C HIS A 113 12.03 -6.68 19.20
N SER A 114 11.60 -7.83 19.69
CA SER A 114 10.77 -7.90 20.89
C SER A 114 11.65 -8.22 22.08
N GLU A 115 11.59 -7.41 23.14
CA GLU A 115 12.36 -7.67 24.37
C GLU A 115 11.98 -9.01 25.02
N ASN A 116 10.78 -9.53 24.74
CA ASN A 116 10.20 -10.72 25.37
C ASN A 116 9.99 -11.89 24.40
N SER A 117 10.35 -11.75 23.12
CA SER A 117 10.17 -12.81 22.13
C SER A 117 11.28 -12.79 21.06
N ARG A 118 11.25 -13.75 20.14
CA ARG A 118 12.21 -13.75 19.03
C ARG A 118 11.89 -12.62 18.07
N ASP A 119 12.93 -12.09 17.42
CA ASP A 119 12.78 -11.16 16.30
C ASP A 119 11.76 -11.71 15.29
N PHE A 120 10.89 -10.84 14.82
CA PHE A 120 9.95 -11.15 13.76
C PHE A 120 9.98 -10.04 12.71
N THR A 121 9.47 -10.35 11.53
CA THR A 121 9.43 -9.39 10.43
C THR A 121 7.98 -9.01 10.18
N VAL A 122 7.74 -7.71 10.03
CA VAL A 122 6.44 -7.15 9.68
C VAL A 122 6.52 -6.68 8.24
N LEU A 123 5.46 -6.96 7.48
CA LEU A 123 5.24 -6.46 6.14
C LEU A 123 4.02 -5.54 6.18
N ASP A 124 4.18 -4.32 5.69
CA ASP A 124 3.09 -3.35 5.58
C ASP A 124 2.90 -2.95 4.12
N VAL A 125 1.65 -2.86 3.69
CA VAL A 125 1.27 -2.35 2.37
C VAL A 125 0.20 -1.28 2.54
N GLY A 126 0.62 -0.02 2.48
CA GLY A 126 -0.27 1.12 2.47
C GLY A 126 -0.70 1.43 1.04
N VAL A 127 -1.99 1.53 0.76
CA VAL A 127 -2.53 1.87 -0.55
C VAL A 127 -3.32 3.16 -0.48
N VAL A 128 -3.16 3.97 -1.53
CA VAL A 128 -3.75 5.30 -1.66
C VAL A 128 -4.33 5.42 -3.07
N THR A 129 -5.64 5.62 -3.20
CA THR A 129 -6.27 5.88 -4.51
C THR A 129 -5.87 7.25 -5.05
N VAL A 130 -5.87 7.41 -6.38
CA VAL A 130 -5.78 8.74 -6.98
C VAL A 130 -7.01 9.57 -6.61
N CYS A 131 -6.81 10.87 -6.45
CA CYS A 131 -7.90 11.82 -6.31
C CYS A 131 -8.80 11.79 -7.54
N LEU A 132 -10.07 11.41 -7.38
CA LEU A 132 -11.02 11.37 -8.49
C LEU A 132 -11.87 12.64 -8.51
N ARG A 133 -12.16 13.11 -9.73
CA ARG A 133 -13.10 14.21 -9.94
C ARG A 133 -14.50 13.75 -9.55
N ASN A 134 -15.22 14.51 -8.73
CA ASN A 134 -16.57 14.16 -8.32
C ASN A 134 -17.52 14.24 -9.54
N PRO A 135 -18.14 13.13 -10.00
CA PRO A 135 -19.03 13.15 -11.16
C PRO A 135 -20.35 13.90 -10.91
N SER A 136 -20.69 14.21 -9.65
CA SER A 136 -21.96 14.83 -9.25
C SER A 136 -22.10 16.31 -9.64
N PHE A 137 -21.02 16.98 -10.02
CA PHE A 137 -21.00 18.44 -10.28
C PHE A 137 -21.10 18.81 -11.78
N GLY A 138 -21.50 17.85 -12.63
CA GLY A 138 -21.64 18.03 -14.08
C GLY A 138 -23.05 18.34 -14.59
N SER A 139 -24.00 18.71 -13.73
CA SER A 139 -25.35 19.12 -14.17
C SER A 139 -25.76 20.45 -13.56
N ARG A 140 -25.18 21.55 -14.05
CA ARG A 140 -25.82 22.87 -14.18
C ARG A 140 -25.28 23.60 -15.39
#